data_AF-A0A536VEC5-F1
#
_entry.id   AF-A0A536VEC5-F1
#
_cell.length_a   1.000
_cell.length_b   1.000
_cell.length_c   1.000
_cell.angle_alpha   90.00
_cell.angle_beta   90.00
_cell.angle_gamma   90.00
#
_symmetry.space_group_name_H-M   'P 1'
#
loop_
_entity.id
_entity.type
_entity.pdbx_description
1 polymer ?
#
loop_
_entity_poly.entity_id
_entity_poly.type
_entity_poly.pdbx_seq_one_letter_code
_entity_poly.pdbx_strand_id
1 'polypeptide(L)'
;ALRAASTVFYLRSTPEELFRRLRHDTHRPLLQVRDPLRKLRELHAERDPLYRKTAHFVIETGRPSVSTLVNMILMQLELAGLVDPAQVPSPVEPRSSER
;
A
#
# COMPACT_ATOMS: atom_id res chain seq x y z
N ALA A 1 -0.94 16.61 9.72
CA ALA A 1 0.10 16.04 10.60
C ALA A 1 0.95 15.02 9.84
N LEU A 2 0.47 13.79 9.56
CA LEU A 2 1.27 12.75 8.90
C LEU A 2 1.96 13.22 7.60
N ARG A 3 1.19 13.75 6.65
CA ARG A 3 1.74 14.21 5.37
C ARG A 3 2.87 15.25 5.48
N ALA A 4 2.86 16.09 6.52
CA ALA A 4 3.85 17.16 6.66
C ALA A 4 5.13 16.71 7.37
N ALA A 5 5.07 15.60 8.12
CA ALA A 5 6.16 15.15 8.99
C ALA A 5 6.81 13.83 8.53
N SER A 6 6.23 13.15 7.54
CA SER A 6 6.75 11.87 7.04
C SER A 6 6.38 11.60 5.59
N THR A 7 7.15 10.72 4.95
CA THR A 7 6.76 10.13 3.67
C THR A 7 5.71 9.05 3.91
N VAL A 8 4.58 9.16 3.20
CA VAL A 8 3.39 8.33 3.43
C VAL A 8 3.08 7.51 2.20
N PHE A 9 3.07 6.20 2.35
CA PHE A 9 2.63 5.25 1.34
C PHE A 9 1.21 4.79 1.65
N TYR A 10 0.33 4.87 0.65
CA TYR A 10 -0.99 4.26 0.72
C TYR A 10 -1.00 2.95 -0.06
N LEU A 11 -1.13 1.84 0.67
CA LEU A 11 -1.34 0.51 0.12
C LEU A 11 -2.83 0.33 -0.21
N ARG A 12 -3.18 0.59 -1.47
CA ARG A 12 -4.57 0.52 -1.93
C ARG A 12 -4.94 -0.93 -2.25
N SER A 13 -6.02 -1.42 -1.66
CA SER A 13 -6.66 -2.69 -2.04
C SER A 13 -8.12 -2.43 -2.37
N THR A 14 -8.71 -3.23 -3.26
CA THR A 14 -10.16 -3.16 -3.50
C THR A 14 -10.94 -3.75 -2.31
N PRO A 15 -12.19 -3.32 -2.07
CA PRO A 15 -13.05 -3.92 -1.05
C PRO A 15 -13.18 -5.44 -1.18
N GLU A 16 -13.27 -5.95 -2.41
CA GLU A 16 -13.38 -7.37 -2.71
C GLU A 16 -12.13 -8.14 -2.29
N GLU A 17 -10.96 -7.54 -2.46
CA GLU A 17 -9.71 -8.15 -2.04
C GLU A 17 -9.53 -8.14 -0.52
N LEU A 18 -9.87 -7.02 0.13
CA LEU A 18 -9.90 -6.94 1.59
C LEU A 18 -10.86 -7.99 2.15
N PHE A 19 -12.04 -8.16 1.54
CA PHE A 19 -12.99 -9.18 1.95
C PHE A 19 -12.41 -10.59 1.83
N ARG A 20 -11.77 -10.92 0.70
CA ARG A 20 -11.12 -12.24 0.53
C ARG A 20 -10.08 -12.53 1.60
N ARG A 21 -9.30 -11.51 2.01
CA ARG A 21 -8.23 -11.63 3.02
C ARG A 21 -8.77 -11.67 4.45
N LEU A 22 -9.86 -10.95 4.72
CA LEU A 22 -10.39 -10.73 6.08
C LEU A 22 -11.60 -11.60 6.43
N ARG A 23 -12.11 -12.43 5.51
CA ARG A 23 -13.33 -13.24 5.71
C ARG A 23 -13.33 -14.18 6.94
N HIS A 24 -12.15 -14.51 7.47
CA HIS A 24 -11.99 -15.33 8.68
C HIS A 24 -11.43 -14.54 9.88
N ASP A 25 -11.28 -13.22 9.75
CA ASP A 25 -10.73 -12.36 10.80
C ASP A 25 -11.84 -11.91 11.77
N THR A 26 -11.74 -12.36 13.02
CA THR A 26 -12.67 -12.03 14.10
C THR A 26 -12.24 -10.81 14.92
N HIS A 27 -11.01 -10.30 14.72
CA HIS A 27 -10.44 -9.18 15.48
C HIS A 27 -10.77 -7.81 14.87
N ARG A 28 -11.69 -7.75 13.91
CA ARG A 28 -12.09 -6.51 13.20
C ARG A 28 -13.50 -6.11 13.60
N PRO A 29 -13.70 -5.33 14.70
CA PRO A 29 -15.03 -4.96 15.19
C PRO A 29 -15.94 -4.34 14.13
N LEU A 30 -15.38 -3.47 13.27
CA LEU A 30 -16.13 -2.80 12.21
C LEU A 30 -16.63 -3.76 11.11
N LEU A 31 -16.09 -4.97 11.02
CA LEU A 31 -16.48 -5.98 10.03
C LEU A 31 -17.32 -7.10 10.63
N GLN A 32 -17.56 -7.10 11.95
CA GLN A 32 -18.47 -8.05 12.63
C GLN A 32 -19.93 -7.63 12.43
N VAL A 33 -20.34 -7.54 11.17
CA VAL A 33 -21.67 -7.13 10.74
C VAL A 33 -22.24 -8.17 9.77
N ARG A 34 -23.55 -8.12 9.53
CA ARG A 34 -24.24 -9.08 8.66
C ARG A 34 -23.69 -9.13 7.22
N ASP A 35 -23.24 -8.00 6.69
CA ASP A 35 -22.66 -7.90 5.34
C ASP A 35 -21.31 -7.15 5.38
N PRO A 36 -20.20 -7.87 5.61
CA PRO A 36 -18.87 -7.27 5.71
C PRO A 36 -18.38 -6.67 4.38
N LEU A 37 -18.78 -7.23 3.24
CA LEU A 37 -18.37 -6.73 1.93
C LEU A 37 -19.01 -5.38 1.63
N ARG A 38 -20.30 -5.23 1.91
CA ARG A 38 -20.98 -3.93 1.85
C ARG A 38 -20.29 -2.93 2.76
N LYS A 39 -19.98 -3.31 4.01
CA LYS A 39 -19.31 -2.43 4.95
C LYS A 39 -17.93 -1.99 4.47
N LEU A 40 -17.16 -2.89 3.85
CA LEU A 40 -15.88 -2.56 3.22
C LEU A 40 -16.03 -1.56 2.07
N ARG A 41 -17.08 -1.67 1.24
CA ARG A 41 -17.35 -0.71 0.15
C ARG A 41 -17.71 0.68 0.69
N GLU A 42 -18.56 0.75 1.70
CA GLU A 42 -18.92 2.00 2.39
C GLU A 42 -17.67 2.67 2.97
N LEU A 43 -16.88 1.92 3.75
CA LEU A 43 -15.63 2.42 4.33
C LEU A 43 -14.63 2.84 3.26
N HIS A 44 -14.55 2.14 2.13
CA HIS A 44 -13.66 2.51 1.03
C HIS A 44 -14.08 3.83 0.39
N ALA A 45 -15.37 4.03 0.13
CA ALA A 45 -15.89 5.27 -0.46
C ALA A 45 -15.59 6.49 0.42
N GLU A 46 -15.71 6.35 1.74
CA GLU A 46 -15.42 7.43 2.68
C GLU A 46 -13.91 7.68 2.86
N ARG A 47 -13.10 6.62 2.89
CA ARG A 47 -11.69 6.70 3.32
C ARG A 47 -10.68 6.82 2.19
N ASP A 48 -10.95 6.29 1.00
CA ASP A 48 -10.03 6.37 -0.15
C ASP A 48 -9.62 7.82 -0.48
N PRO A 49 -10.54 8.82 -0.52
CA PRO A 49 -10.15 10.21 -0.74
C PRO A 49 -9.23 10.77 0.36
N LEU A 50 -9.45 10.38 1.62
CA LEU A 50 -8.65 10.82 2.76
C LEU A 50 -7.24 10.22 2.73
N TYR A 51 -7.13 8.93 2.40
CA TYR A 51 -5.84 8.26 2.25
C TYR A 51 -5.05 8.85 1.08
N ARG A 52 -5.68 9.06 -0.08
CA ARG A 52 -5.04 9.70 -1.25
C ARG A 52 -4.54 11.11 -0.95
N LYS A 53 -5.35 11.92 -0.27
CA LYS A 53 -4.94 13.29 0.12
C LYS A 53 -3.72 13.30 1.04
N THR A 54 -3.57 12.27 1.87
CA THR A 54 -2.45 12.16 2.83
C THR A 54 -1.20 11.57 2.16
N ALA A 55 -1.37 10.61 1.24
CA ALA A 55 -0.30 9.83 0.65
C ALA A 55 0.60 10.62 -0.30
N HIS A 56 1.90 10.39 -0.20
CA HIS A 56 2.88 10.83 -1.21
C HIS A 56 2.90 9.87 -2.38
N PHE A 57 2.74 8.57 -2.09
CA PHE A 57 2.72 7.50 -3.07
C PHE A 57 1.52 6.59 -2.83
N VAL A 58 0.85 6.18 -3.91
CA VAL A 58 -0.23 5.19 -3.88
C VAL A 58 0.24 3.95 -4.60
N ILE A 59 0.16 2.80 -3.94
CA ILE A 59 0.59 1.51 -4.49
C ILE A 59 -0.61 0.57 -4.48
N GLU A 60 -0.99 0.08 -5.66
CA GLU A 60 -2.02 -0.94 -5.81
C GLU A 60 -1.50 -2.28 -5.29
N THR A 61 -2.21 -2.84 -4.33
CA THR A 61 -1.94 -4.14 -3.75
C THR A 61 -2.93 -5.14 -4.30
N GLY A 62 -2.43 -6.31 -4.74
CA GLY A 62 -3.28 -7.44 -5.12
C GLY A 62 -2.85 -8.28 -6.32
N ARG A 63 -2.01 -7.70 -7.18
CA ARG A 63 -1.30 -8.46 -8.23
C ARG A 63 0.12 -8.87 -7.82
N PRO A 64 0.93 -8.00 -7.19
CA PRO A 64 2.31 -8.34 -6.87
C PRO A 64 2.42 -9.18 -5.59
N SER A 65 3.49 -9.98 -5.50
CA SER A 65 3.91 -10.61 -4.24
C SER A 65 4.32 -9.55 -3.21
N VAL A 66 4.41 -9.92 -1.93
CA VAL A 66 4.93 -9.02 -0.88
C VAL A 66 6.34 -8.52 -1.23
N SER A 67 7.22 -9.41 -1.73
CA SER A 67 8.57 -9.03 -2.16
C SER A 67 8.53 -7.97 -3.27
N THR A 68 7.67 -8.16 -4.27
CA THR A 68 7.51 -7.18 -5.36
C THR A 68 7.00 -5.84 -4.82
N LEU A 69 6.05 -5.84 -3.88
CA LEU A 69 5.55 -4.62 -3.24
C LEU A 69 6.65 -3.89 -2.47
N VAL A 70 7.47 -4.61 -1.71
CA VAL A 70 8.61 -4.04 -1.00
C VAL A 70 9.60 -3.40 -1.97
N ASN A 71 9.93 -4.09 -3.07
CA ASN A 71 10.82 -3.55 -4.10
C ASN A 71 10.26 -2.29 -4.75
N MET A 72 8.94 -2.24 -5.02
CA MET A 72 8.30 -1.03 -5.54
C MET A 72 8.40 0.14 -4.56
N ILE A 73 8.22 -0.11 -3.25
CA ILE A 73 8.36 0.93 -2.23
C ILE A 73 9.80 1.45 -2.18
N LEU A 74 10.79 0.55 -2.14
CA LEU A 74 12.21 0.90 -2.12
C LEU A 74 12.58 1.76 -3.33
N MET A 75 12.17 1.35 -4.53
CA MET A 75 12.41 2.10 -5.75
C MET A 75 11.78 3.50 -5.72
N GLN A 76 10.55 3.65 -5.20
CA GLN A 76 9.92 4.97 -5.07
C GLN A 76 10.66 5.87 -4.07
N LEU A 77 11.15 5.30 -2.97
CA LEU A 77 11.92 6.06 -1.99
C LEU A 77 13.29 6.49 -2.55
N GLU A 78 13.96 5.62 -3.30
CA GLU A 78 15.24 5.91 -3.96
C GLU A 78 15.09 7.04 -4.98
N LEU A 79 14.08 6.94 -5.87
CA LEU A 79 13.77 7.98 -6.86
C LEU A 79 13.39 9.32 -6.22
N ALA A 80 12.83 9.28 -5.00
CA ALA A 80 12.51 10.47 -4.23
C ALA A 80 13.71 11.05 -3.45
N GLY A 81 14.89 10.41 -3.51
CA GLY A 81 16.09 10.81 -2.78
C GLY A 81 15.98 10.61 -1.27
N LEU A 82 15.08 9.71 -0.82
CA LEU A 82 14.78 9.50 0.61
C LEU A 82 15.56 8.34 1.23
N VAL A 83 16.22 7.51 0.42
CA VAL A 83 17.11 6.43 0.89
C VAL A 83 18.37 6.45 0.07
N ASP A 84 19.48 6.13 0.74
CA ASP A 84 20.75 5.84 0.09
C ASP A 84 20.75 4.36 -0.36
N PRO A 85 20.83 4.06 -1.66
CA PRO A 85 20.89 2.70 -2.16
C PRO A 85 22.13 1.93 -1.66
N ALA A 86 23.18 2.62 -1.22
CA ALA A 86 24.34 1.99 -0.59
C ALA A 86 24.07 1.48 0.84
N GLN A 87 23.05 2.03 1.51
CA GLN A 87 22.64 1.64 2.87
C GLN A 87 21.47 0.65 2.89
N VAL A 88 20.65 0.65 1.83
CA VAL A 88 19.52 -0.27 1.66
C VAL A 88 19.60 -0.86 0.26
N PRO A 89 20.36 -1.97 0.05
CA PRO A 89 20.47 -2.57 -1.27
C PRO A 89 19.08 -3.03 -1.72
N SER A 90 18.55 -2.35 -2.75
CA SER A 90 17.34 -2.80 -3.43
C SER A 90 17.62 -4.18 -4.03
N PRO A 91 16.78 -5.20 -3.81
CA PRO A 91 16.93 -6.50 -4.46
C PRO A 91 16.77 -6.44 -5.98
N VAL A 92 16.31 -5.30 -6.50
CA VAL A 92 16.25 -5.03 -7.93
C VAL A 92 17.63 -4.54 -8.34
N GLU A 93 18.48 -5.44 -8.83
CA GLU A 93 19.69 -5.04 -9.53
C GLU A 93 19.32 -3.98 -10.58
N PRO A 94 20.04 -2.85 -10.65
CA PRO A 94 19.83 -1.91 -11.73
C PRO A 94 20.10 -2.69 -13.02
N ARG A 95 19.10 -2.76 -13.91
CA ARG A 95 19.29 -3.31 -15.25
C ARG A 95 20.44 -2.54 -15.87
N SER A 96 21.61 -3.16 -15.90
CA SER A 96 22.80 -2.66 -16.56
C SER A 96 22.38 -2.30 -17.98
N SER A 97 22.39 -1.00 -18.28
CA SER A 97 22.22 -0.50 -19.63
C SER A 97 23.29 -1.18 -20.49
N GLU A 98 22.86 -2.11 -21.33
CA GLU A 98 23.69 -2.66 -22.41
C GLU A 98 24.20 -1.48 -23.24
N ARG A 99 25.52 -1.36 -23.30
CA ARG A 99 26.25 -0.59 -24.32
C ARG A 99 26.52 -1.49 -25.51
#